data_AF-A0A259NGL0-F1
#
_entry.id   AF-A0A259NGL0-F1
#
_cell.length_a   1.000
_cell.length_b   1.000
_cell.length_c   1.000
_cell.angle_alpha   90.00
_cell.angle_beta   90.00
_cell.angle_gamma   90.00
#
_symmetry.space_group_name_H-M   'P 1'
#
loop_
_entity.id
_entity.type
_entity.pdbx_description
1 polymer ?
#
loop_
_entity_poly.entity_id
_entity_poly.type
_entity_poly.pdbx_seq_one_letter_code
_entity_poly.pdbx_strand_id
1 'polypeptide(L)'
;AFAHFYTALKPGGVLGIVEHRLPESKLDSDWTRSGYMPESLTIKLAEQAGFTLEARSEINANPKDTADHPNGVWTLPPSLRLGDQDREKYLAIGESDRMTLKFRKPATP
;
A
#
# COMPACT_ATOMS: atom_id res chain seq x y z
N ALA A 1 -1.49 -5.87 -13.08
CA ALA A 1 -2.55 -4.91 -12.69
C ALA A 1 -2.43 -3.59 -13.45
N PHE A 2 -1.33 -2.82 -13.29
CA PHE A 2 -1.19 -1.46 -13.81
C PHE A 2 -1.48 -1.27 -15.30
N ALA A 3 -1.01 -2.16 -16.19
CA ALA A 3 -1.32 -2.07 -17.62
C ALA A 3 -2.83 -2.10 -17.91
N HIS A 4 -3.60 -2.93 -17.19
CA HIS A 4 -5.05 -2.98 -17.33
C HIS A 4 -5.72 -1.69 -16.82
N PHE A 5 -5.23 -1.12 -15.72
CA PHE A 5 -5.71 0.18 -15.23
C PHE A 5 -5.45 1.30 -16.26
N TYR A 6 -4.27 1.27 -16.89
CA TYR A 6 -3.91 2.22 -17.94
C TYR A 6 -4.82 2.09 -19.17
N THR A 7 -5.12 0.88 -19.59
CA THR A 7 -6.08 0.61 -20.68
C THR A 7 -7.49 1.09 -20.33
N ALA A 8 -7.94 0.87 -19.10
CA ALA A 8 -9.29 1.21 -18.66
C ALA A 8 -9.55 2.73 -18.56
N LEU A 9 -8.53 3.52 -18.23
CA LEU A 9 -8.67 4.96 -18.07
C LEU A 9 -8.56 5.72 -19.41
N LYS A 10 -9.41 6.73 -19.61
CA LYS A 10 -9.25 7.70 -20.72
C LYS A 10 -8.00 8.58 -20.52
N PRO A 11 -7.45 9.20 -21.59
CA PRO A 11 -6.41 10.22 -21.46
C PRO A 11 -6.80 11.30 -20.44
N GLY A 12 -5.85 11.69 -19.58
CA GLY A 12 -6.08 12.62 -18.48
C GLY A 12 -6.78 12.01 -17.24
N GLY A 13 -7.15 10.73 -17.28
CA GLY A 13 -7.78 10.00 -16.17
C GLY A 13 -6.87 9.87 -14.95
N VAL A 14 -7.48 9.70 -13.78
CA VAL A 14 -6.79 9.61 -12.48
C VAL A 14 -6.91 8.18 -11.94
N LEU A 15 -5.79 7.64 -11.48
CA LEU A 15 -5.71 6.38 -10.73
C LEU A 15 -5.33 6.71 -9.28
N GLY A 16 -6.18 6.35 -8.33
CA GLY A 16 -5.87 6.38 -6.90
C GLY A 16 -5.47 4.98 -6.43
N ILE A 17 -4.42 4.89 -5.61
CA ILE A 17 -3.98 3.64 -4.99
C ILE A 17 -3.90 3.83 -3.48
N VAL A 18 -4.55 2.92 -2.77
CA VAL A 18 -4.40 2.74 -1.33
C VAL A 18 -3.94 1.31 -1.10
N GLU A 19 -2.79 1.13 -0.47
CA GLU A 19 -2.19 -0.19 -0.22
C GLU A 19 -1.40 -0.17 1.08
N HIS A 20 -1.31 -1.31 1.76
CA HIS A 20 -0.49 -1.51 2.95
C HIS A 20 0.98 -1.22 2.64
N ARG A 21 1.59 -0.28 3.37
CA ARG A 21 2.93 0.21 3.04
C ARG A 21 3.99 -0.58 3.78
N LEU A 22 4.93 -1.16 3.04
CA LEU A 22 6.15 -1.71 3.61
C LEU A 22 7.13 -0.57 3.92
N PRO A 23 7.70 -0.50 5.14
CA PRO A 23 8.80 0.40 5.42
C PRO A 23 10.01 0.12 4.51
N GLU A 24 10.64 1.17 3.99
CA GLU A 24 11.82 1.04 3.10
C GLU A 24 13.00 0.31 3.77
N SER A 25 13.09 0.33 5.11
CA SER A 25 14.07 -0.45 5.86
C SER A 25 13.86 -1.97 5.80
N LYS A 26 12.74 -2.44 5.23
CA LYS A 26 12.35 -3.85 5.16
C LYS A 26 12.30 -4.40 3.73
N LEU A 27 12.81 -3.68 2.74
CA LEU A 27 12.81 -4.13 1.34
C LEU A 27 13.48 -5.49 1.13
N ASP A 28 14.52 -5.81 1.92
CA ASP A 28 15.27 -7.06 1.83
C ASP A 28 14.62 -8.24 2.60
N SER A 29 13.47 -8.02 3.23
CA SER A 29 12.70 -9.09 3.90
C SER A 29 11.87 -9.90 2.90
N ASP A 30 11.35 -11.06 3.32
CA ASP A 30 10.31 -11.78 2.56
C ASP A 30 8.92 -11.15 2.77
N TRP A 31 8.77 -9.89 2.35
CA TRP A 31 7.52 -9.14 2.50
C TRP A 31 6.40 -9.66 1.59
N THR A 32 6.72 -10.48 0.58
CA THR A 32 5.73 -10.99 -0.39
C THR A 32 4.61 -11.81 0.26
N ARG A 33 4.85 -12.33 1.48
CA ARG A 33 3.90 -13.11 2.27
C ARG A 33 3.20 -12.30 3.37
N SER A 34 3.59 -11.04 3.59
CA SER A 34 3.13 -10.24 4.72
C SER A 34 1.89 -9.39 4.39
N GLY A 35 1.58 -9.21 3.11
CA GLY A 35 0.51 -8.32 2.65
C GLY A 35 0.89 -6.83 2.65
N TYR A 36 2.13 -6.50 3.03
CA TYR A 36 2.69 -5.15 2.86
C TYR A 36 3.41 -5.03 1.52
N MET A 37 3.33 -3.86 0.90
CA MET A 37 3.90 -3.59 -0.42
C MET A 37 4.88 -2.40 -0.36
N PRO A 38 6.06 -2.48 -1.00
CA PRO A 38 6.94 -1.32 -1.13
C PRO A 38 6.29 -0.19 -1.93
N GLU A 39 6.25 1.02 -1.37
CA GLU A 39 5.70 2.19 -2.07
C GLU A 39 6.53 2.51 -3.33
N SER A 40 7.85 2.44 -3.21
CA SER A 40 8.79 2.65 -4.32
C SER A 40 8.54 1.69 -5.49
N LEU A 41 8.23 0.42 -5.21
CA LEU A 41 7.87 -0.56 -6.24
C LEU A 41 6.51 -0.25 -6.86
N THR A 42 5.50 0.09 -6.06
CA THR A 42 4.16 0.47 -6.54
C THR A 42 4.25 1.66 -7.51
N ILE A 43 5.00 2.70 -7.16
CA ILE A 43 5.22 3.87 -8.01
C ILE A 43 5.92 3.47 -9.30
N LYS A 44 7.03 2.73 -9.21
CA LYS A 44 7.79 2.27 -10.37
C LYS A 44 6.92 1.48 -11.36
N LEU A 45 6.09 0.58 -10.87
CA LEU A 45 5.20 -0.23 -11.72
C LEU A 45 4.09 0.61 -12.37
N ALA A 46 3.57 1.61 -11.68
CA ALA A 46 2.61 2.55 -12.25
C ALA A 46 3.24 3.40 -13.37
N GLU A 47 4.44 3.92 -13.13
CA GLU A 47 5.21 4.70 -14.11
C GLU A 47 5.58 3.87 -15.34
N GLN A 48 6.01 2.62 -15.15
CA GLN A 48 6.27 1.68 -16.24
C GLN A 48 5.03 1.38 -17.10
N ALA A 49 3.83 1.46 -16.51
CA ALA A 49 2.58 1.31 -17.26
C ALA A 49 2.15 2.60 -17.99
N GLY A 50 2.88 3.72 -17.82
CA GLY A 50 2.63 4.99 -18.49
C GLY A 50 1.94 6.05 -17.63
N PHE A 51 1.71 5.80 -16.34
CA PHE A 51 1.18 6.81 -15.44
C PHE A 51 2.27 7.79 -14.98
N THR A 52 1.86 8.97 -14.50
CA THR A 52 2.74 9.91 -13.77
C THR A 52 2.23 10.07 -12.34
N LEU A 53 3.12 9.98 -11.35
CA LEU A 53 2.77 10.29 -9.96
C LEU A 53 2.44 11.78 -9.83
N GLU A 54 1.22 12.10 -9.41
CA GLU A 54 0.73 13.48 -9.28
C GLU A 54 0.76 13.95 -7.83
N ALA A 55 0.46 13.08 -6.87
CA ALA A 55 0.47 13.44 -5.45
C ALA A 55 0.61 12.21 -4.52
N ARG A 56 1.06 12.48 -3.30
CA ARG A 56 1.05 11.56 -2.16
C ARG A 56 0.21 12.16 -1.03
N SER A 57 -0.40 11.32 -0.20
CA SER A 57 -1.09 11.73 1.02
C SER A 57 -0.77 10.78 2.16
N GLU A 58 -0.55 11.35 3.35
CA GLU A 58 -0.32 10.60 4.59
C GLU A 58 -1.61 10.45 5.41
N ILE A 59 -2.79 10.65 4.80
CA ILE A 59 -4.09 10.55 5.49
C ILE A 59 -4.35 9.16 6.10
N ASN A 60 -3.79 8.11 5.49
CA ASN A 60 -3.87 6.73 6.00
C ASN A 60 -2.55 6.24 6.61
N ALA A 61 -1.65 7.15 6.96
CA ALA A 61 -0.42 6.79 7.63
C ALA A 61 -0.70 6.35 9.08
N ASN A 62 -0.08 5.26 9.52
CA ASN A 62 -0.10 4.83 10.91
C ASN A 62 1.33 4.58 11.42
N PRO A 63 1.93 5.51 12.17
CA PRO A 63 3.29 5.35 12.70
C PRO A 63 3.42 4.22 13.74
N LYS A 64 2.31 3.67 14.26
CA LYS A 64 2.34 2.53 15.19
C LYS A 64 2.49 1.19 14.47
N ASP A 65 2.21 1.14 13.17
CA ASP A 65 2.37 -0.07 12.39
C ASP A 65 3.80 -0.18 11.85
N THR A 66 4.56 -1.14 12.38
CA THR A 66 5.95 -1.40 12.00
C THR A 66 6.09 -2.39 10.84
N ALA A 67 4.96 -2.89 10.29
CA ALA A 67 4.91 -4.01 9.36
C ALA A 67 5.72 -5.23 9.85
N ASP A 68 5.73 -5.46 11.16
CA ASP A 68 6.43 -6.57 11.83
C ASP A 68 5.47 -7.43 12.63
N HIS A 69 4.63 -8.17 11.91
CA HIS A 69 3.58 -8.95 12.54
C HIS A 69 3.66 -10.41 12.11
N PRO A 70 3.45 -11.38 13.04
CA PRO A 70 3.62 -12.80 12.76
C PRO A 70 2.80 -13.32 11.57
N ASN A 71 1.60 -12.76 11.36
CA ASN A 71 0.73 -13.10 10.25
C ASN A 71 0.56 -11.93 9.27
N GLY A 72 1.59 -11.08 9.15
CA GLY A 72 1.55 -9.90 8.32
C GLY A 72 0.42 -8.96 8.70
N VAL A 73 -0.10 -8.23 7.73
CA VAL A 73 -1.14 -7.21 7.93
C VAL A 73 -2.43 -7.77 8.54
N TRP A 74 -2.74 -9.05 8.30
CA TRP A 74 -3.92 -9.72 8.87
C TRP A 74 -3.86 -9.93 10.38
N THR A 75 -2.70 -9.68 10.99
CA THR A 75 -2.57 -9.61 12.45
C THR A 75 -3.33 -8.42 13.02
N LEU A 76 -3.44 -7.32 12.25
CA LEU A 76 -4.12 -6.10 12.65
C LEU A 76 -5.64 -6.18 12.37
N PRO A 77 -6.44 -5.25 12.93
CA PRO A 77 -7.84 -5.07 12.55
C PRO A 77 -8.05 -4.85 11.05
N PRO A 78 -9.21 -5.27 10.50
CA PRO A 78 -10.33 -5.92 11.20
C PRO A 78 -10.15 -7.44 11.35
N SER A 79 -9.15 -8.05 10.71
CA SER A 79 -9.01 -9.51 10.68
C SER A 79 -8.59 -10.11 12.03
N LEU A 80 -7.64 -9.48 12.73
CA LEU A 80 -7.13 -9.96 14.02
C LEU A 80 -6.83 -11.47 14.00
N ARG A 81 -6.06 -11.93 13.01
CA ARG A 81 -5.88 -13.37 12.70
C ARG A 81 -5.30 -14.19 13.86
N LEU A 82 -4.67 -13.55 14.84
CA LEU A 82 -4.17 -14.19 16.06
C LEU A 82 -5.25 -14.37 17.16
N GLY A 83 -6.48 -13.92 16.93
CA GLY A 83 -7.59 -14.06 17.87
C GLY A 83 -7.38 -13.27 19.15
N ASP A 84 -7.29 -13.99 20.28
CA ASP A 84 -7.11 -13.40 21.61
C ASP A 84 -5.64 -13.20 22.00
N GLN A 85 -4.70 -13.83 21.28
CA GLN A 85 -3.28 -13.65 21.55
C GLN A 85 -2.87 -12.19 21.32
N ASP A 86 -2.38 -11.54 22.37
CA ASP A 86 -1.96 -10.13 22.37
C ASP A 86 -2.99 -9.19 21.73
N ARG A 87 -4.29 -9.50 21.82
CA ARG A 87 -5.35 -8.78 21.11
C ARG A 87 -5.34 -7.28 21.41
N GLU A 88 -5.17 -6.90 22.67
CA GLU A 88 -5.13 -5.49 23.09
C GLU A 88 -3.95 -4.74 22.47
N LYS A 89 -2.79 -5.40 22.32
CA LYS A 89 -1.62 -4.84 21.63
C LYS A 89 -1.95 -4.51 20.17
N TYR A 90 -2.56 -5.44 19.44
CA TYR A 90 -2.90 -5.23 18.04
C TYR A 90 -4.04 -4.22 17.84
N LEU A 91 -5.01 -4.18 18.76
CA LEU A 91 -6.03 -3.13 18.80
C LEU A 91 -5.43 -1.75 19.06
N ALA A 92 -4.41 -1.64 19.93
CA ALA A 92 -3.74 -0.38 20.24
C ALA A 92 -2.89 0.18 19.08
N ILE A 93 -2.39 -0.71 18.21
CA ILE A 93 -1.77 -0.34 16.92
C ILE A 93 -2.84 0.23 15.99
N GLY A 94 -3.99 -0.44 15.88
CA GLY A 94 -5.08 -0.05 14.98
C GLY A 94 -4.89 -0.57 13.57
N GLU A 95 -5.52 0.07 12.59
CA GLU A 95 -5.37 -0.31 11.18
C GLU A 95 -3.92 -0.16 10.69
N SER A 96 -3.55 -0.92 9.67
CA SER A 96 -2.21 -0.86 9.08
C SER A 96 -1.81 0.51 8.53
N ASP A 97 -0.51 0.78 8.46
CA ASP A 97 0.03 1.89 7.66
C ASP A 97 -0.26 1.67 6.18
N ARG A 98 -0.81 2.68 5.50
CA ARG A 98 -1.11 2.60 4.07
C ARG A 98 -0.57 3.78 3.29
N MET A 99 -0.01 3.49 2.12
CA MET A 99 0.32 4.50 1.13
C MET A 99 -0.97 5.01 0.50
N THR A 100 -1.08 6.31 0.23
CA THR A 100 -2.17 6.89 -0.56
C THR A 100 -1.57 7.70 -1.69
N LEU A 101 -1.67 7.16 -2.90
CA LEU A 101 -1.00 7.68 -4.09
C LEU A 101 -2.03 8.09 -5.14
N LYS A 102 -1.77 9.23 -5.79
CA LYS A 102 -2.55 9.71 -6.92
C LYS A 102 -1.68 9.76 -8.17
N PHE A 103 -2.11 9.04 -9.20
CA PHE A 103 -1.46 9.01 -10.50
C PHE A 103 -2.37 9.58 -11.58
N ARG A 104 -1.76 10.09 -12.65
CA ARG A 104 -2.46 10.58 -13.84
C ARG A 104 -2.01 9.83 -15.09
N LYS A 105 -2.96 9.40 -15.90
CA LYS A 105 -2.70 9.00 -17.28
C LYS A 105 -2.50 10.27 -18.10
N PRO A 106 -1.42 10.41 -18.89
CA PRO A 106 -1.18 11.58 -19.71
C PRO A 106 -2.39 11.97 -20.57
N ALA A 107 -2.59 13.28 -20.77
CA ALA A 107 -3.73 13.81 -21.53
C ALA A 107 -3.55 13.67 -23.06
N THR A 108 -2.32 13.47 -23.51
CA THR A 108 -1.96 13.32 -24.92
C THR A 108 -1.51 11.88 -25.17
N PRO A 109 -1.93 11.24 -26.28
CA PRO A 109 -1.39 9.95 -26.71
C PRO A 109 0.12 9.95 -26.89
#